data_AF-A0A349NJ50-F1
#
_entry.id   AF-A0A349NJ50-F1
#
_cell.length_a   1.000
_cell.length_b   1.000
_cell.length_c   1.000
_cell.angle_alpha   90.00
_cell.angle_beta   90.00
_cell.angle_gamma   90.00
#
_symmetry.space_group_name_H-M   'P 1'
#
loop_
_entity.id
_entity.type
_entity.pdbx_description
1 polymer ?
#
loop_
_entity_poly.entity_id
_entity_poly.type
_entity_poly.pdbx_seq_one_letter_code
_entity_poly.pdbx_strand_id
1 'polypeptide(L)'
;MVYYLLESVIMDKKEYHKNIALQCATCGAEYAFSTDKDTGVVTCLRCNRVYYGGYNEIVKLNQKRIYDEAQQLVSEVKTDVKKELINIFKKTGINIK
;
A
#
# COMPACT_ATOMS: atom_id res chain seq x y z
N MET A 1 22.89 -33.18 -11.13
CA MET A 1 23.26 -31.94 -11.84
C MET A 1 21.98 -31.17 -12.18
N VAL A 2 21.31 -30.59 -11.17
CA VAL A 2 20.00 -29.90 -11.31
C VAL A 2 20.16 -28.42 -10.90
N TYR A 3 21.19 -27.75 -11.43
CA TYR A 3 21.44 -26.33 -11.14
C TYR A 3 21.10 -25.43 -12.33
N TYR A 4 21.22 -25.91 -13.57
CA TYR A 4 20.96 -25.12 -14.79
C TYR A 4 19.50 -24.67 -14.98
N LEU A 5 18.52 -25.41 -14.44
CA LEU A 5 17.10 -25.04 -14.55
C LEU A 5 16.70 -23.93 -13.56
N LEU A 6 17.44 -23.72 -12.47
CA LEU A 6 17.11 -22.70 -11.46
C LEU A 6 17.51 -21.29 -11.92
N GLU A 7 18.60 -21.14 -12.68
CA GLU A 7 19.09 -19.83 -13.16
C GLU A 7 18.18 -19.18 -14.22
N SER A 8 17.39 -19.97 -14.95
CA SER A 8 16.45 -19.45 -15.97
C SER A 8 15.10 -19.01 -15.41
N VAL A 9 14.82 -19.28 -14.12
CA VAL A 9 13.59 -18.89 -13.40
C VAL A 9 13.91 -17.87 -12.30
N ILE A 10 14.90 -17.01 -12.51
CA ILE A 10 15.17 -15.90 -11.60
C ILE A 10 14.06 -14.86 -11.82
N MET A 11 13.17 -14.73 -10.84
CA MET A 11 12.13 -13.71 -10.78
C MET A 11 12.74 -12.44 -10.17
N ASP A 12 12.63 -11.29 -10.85
CA ASP A 12 13.22 -10.04 -10.36
C ASP A 12 12.55 -9.64 -9.03
N LYS A 13 13.34 -9.53 -7.97
CA LYS A 13 12.83 -9.18 -6.64
C LYS A 13 12.48 -7.69 -6.61
N LYS A 14 11.22 -7.36 -6.87
CA LYS A 14 10.67 -6.00 -6.69
C LYS A 14 10.27 -5.77 -5.25
N GLU A 15 10.64 -4.61 -4.71
CA GLU A 15 10.16 -4.13 -3.43
C GLU A 15 8.94 -3.21 -3.62
N TYR A 16 7.92 -3.40 -2.79
CA TYR A 16 6.68 -2.65 -2.82
C TYR A 16 6.51 -1.91 -1.50
N HIS A 17 6.59 -0.58 -1.55
CA HIS A 17 6.40 0.30 -0.40
C HIS A 17 5.24 1.25 -0.67
N LYS A 18 4.30 1.37 0.26
CA LYS A 18 3.15 2.29 0.14
C LYS A 18 2.94 3.07 1.43
N ASN A 19 3.01 4.40 1.31
CA ASN A 19 2.65 5.31 2.39
C ASN A 19 1.19 5.71 2.20
N ILE A 20 0.35 5.42 3.20
CA ILE A 20 -1.08 5.75 3.16
C ILE A 20 -1.31 7.03 3.97
N ALA A 21 -1.72 8.09 3.29
CA ALA A 21 -2.07 9.35 3.94
C ALA A 21 -3.37 9.19 4.73
N LEU A 22 -3.35 9.55 6.01
CA LEU A 22 -4.56 9.65 6.81
C LEU A 22 -5.35 10.89 6.38
N GLN A 23 -6.67 10.73 6.31
CA GLN A 23 -7.61 11.78 5.96
C GLN A 23 -8.42 12.22 7.17
N CYS A 24 -8.72 13.51 7.23
CA CYS A 24 -9.66 14.05 8.21
C CYS A 24 -11.07 13.53 7.90
N ALA A 25 -11.72 12.88 8.86
CA ALA A 25 -13.05 12.31 8.70
C ALA A 25 -14.16 13.35 8.42
N THR A 26 -13.88 14.64 8.62
CA THR A 26 -14.86 15.72 8.37
C THR A 26 -14.64 16.44 7.05
N CYS A 27 -13.40 16.75 6.67
CA CYS A 27 -13.12 17.57 5.48
C CYS A 27 -12.24 16.89 4.43
N GLY A 28 -11.86 15.63 4.65
CA GLY A 28 -11.02 14.87 3.74
C GLY A 28 -9.58 15.37 3.60
N ALA A 29 -9.17 16.38 4.38
CA ALA A 29 -7.81 16.91 4.31
C ALA A 29 -6.77 15.84 4.68
N GLU A 30 -5.72 15.78 3.88
CA GLU A 30 -4.51 15.03 4.15
C GLU A 30 -3.42 15.98 4.66
N TYR A 31 -2.47 15.47 5.45
CA TYR A 31 -1.28 16.20 5.91
C TYR A 31 -1.54 17.50 6.70
N ALA A 32 -2.77 17.75 7.13
CA ALA A 32 -3.18 18.96 7.85
C ALA A 32 -3.51 18.64 9.32
N PHE A 33 -2.60 17.97 10.03
CA PHE A 33 -2.78 17.57 11.42
C PHE A 33 -1.69 18.16 12.31
N SER A 34 -2.07 18.63 13.49
CA SER A 34 -1.16 19.00 14.57
C SER A 34 -1.45 18.15 15.79
N THR A 35 -0.40 17.59 16.40
CA THR A 35 -0.50 16.80 17.62
C THR A 35 0.03 17.60 18.78
N ASP A 36 -0.80 17.79 19.80
CA ASP A 36 -0.37 18.32 21.08
C ASP A 36 0.55 17.30 21.78
N LYS A 37 1.75 17.74 22.20
CA LYS A 37 2.78 16.83 22.71
C LYS A 37 2.50 16.32 24.12
N ASP A 38 1.75 17.07 24.90
CA ASP A 38 1.49 16.75 26.31
C ASP A 38 0.26 15.84 26.45
N THR A 39 -0.75 16.09 25.63
CA THR A 39 -2.04 15.39 25.68
C THR A 39 -2.20 14.32 24.60
N GLY A 40 -1.41 14.37 23.54
CA GLY A 40 -1.56 13.49 22.37
C GLY A 40 -2.81 13.78 21.52
N VAL A 41 -3.56 14.84 21.84
CA VAL A 41 -4.75 15.27 21.09
C VAL A 41 -4.30 15.74 19.72
N VAL A 42 -5.05 15.32 18.69
CA VAL A 42 -4.76 15.73 17.31
C VAL A 42 -5.83 16.69 16.81
N THR A 43 -5.42 17.77 16.15
CA THR A 43 -6.32 18.75 15.54
C THR A 43 -6.09 18.81 14.05
N CYS A 44 -7.17 18.74 13.26
CA CYS A 44 -7.11 19.02 11.83
C CYS A 44 -7.04 20.54 11.60
N LEU A 45 -5.91 21.03 11.08
CA LEU A 45 -5.64 22.45 10.85
C LEU A 45 -6.52 23.08 9.75
N ARG A 46 -7.18 22.26 8.91
CA ARG A 46 -8.07 22.77 7.84
C ARG A 46 -9.48 23.08 8.32
N CYS A 47 -10.03 22.25 9.21
CA CYS A 47 -11.43 22.35 9.63
C CYS A 47 -11.63 22.44 11.14
N ASN A 48 -10.54 22.52 11.91
CA ASN A 48 -10.52 22.61 13.37
C ASN A 48 -11.19 21.44 14.10
N ARG A 49 -11.40 20.30 13.44
CA ARG A 49 -11.83 19.08 14.12
C ARG A 49 -10.75 18.60 15.09
N VAL A 50 -11.18 18.30 16.31
CA VAL A 50 -10.34 17.73 17.37
C VAL A 50 -10.59 16.23 17.49
N TYR A 51 -9.53 15.45 17.60
CA TYR A 51 -9.52 14.01 17.83
C TYR A 51 -8.91 13.73 19.21
N TYR A 52 -9.79 13.52 20.20
CA TYR A 52 -9.38 13.29 21.59
C TYR A 52 -8.75 11.91 21.79
N GLY A 53 -9.02 10.94 20.91
CA GLY A 53 -8.33 9.65 20.89
C GLY A 53 -6.98 9.70 20.15
N GLY A 54 -6.54 10.90 19.77
CA GLY A 54 -5.25 11.15 19.14
C GLY A 54 -5.08 10.45 17.79
N TYR A 55 -3.85 10.06 17.48
CA TYR A 55 -3.50 9.38 16.22
C TYR A 55 -4.29 8.09 15.99
N ASN A 56 -4.51 7.29 17.04
CA ASN A 56 -5.21 6.00 16.95
C ASN A 56 -6.67 6.17 16.51
N GLU A 57 -7.34 7.25 16.93
CA GLU A 57 -8.70 7.58 16.47
C GLU A 57 -8.70 7.82 14.96
N ILE A 58 -7.74 8.60 14.46
CA ILE A 58 -7.65 8.92 13.03
C ILE A 58 -7.39 7.65 12.21
N VAL A 59 -6.47 6.78 12.66
CA VAL A 59 -6.23 5.47 12.03
C VAL A 59 -7.50 4.63 11.99
N LYS A 60 -8.24 4.55 13.11
CA LYS A 60 -9.50 3.80 13.18
C LYS A 60 -10.52 4.32 12.17
N LEU A 61 -10.68 5.64 12.06
CA LEU A 61 -11.58 6.27 11.11
C LEU A 61 -11.14 6.09 9.65
N ASN A 62 -9.85 5.84 9.41
CA ASN A 62 -9.28 5.61 8.09
C ASN A 62 -9.16 4.11 7.72
N GLN A 63 -9.64 3.18 8.54
CA GLN A 63 -9.47 1.74 8.31
C GLN A 63 -9.93 1.27 6.93
N LYS A 64 -11.08 1.77 6.44
CA LYS A 64 -11.55 1.44 5.10
C LYS A 64 -10.57 1.90 4.02
N ARG A 65 -10.10 3.15 4.09
CA ARG A 65 -9.11 3.70 3.15
C ARG A 65 -7.82 2.88 3.18
N ILE A 66 -7.33 2.56 4.38
CA ILE A 66 -6.13 1.74 4.55
C ILE A 66 -6.30 0.37 3.90
N TYR A 67 -7.46 -0.27 4.11
CA TYR A 67 -7.79 -1.55 3.49
C TYR A 67 -7.83 -1.46 1.97
N ASP A 68 -8.52 -0.46 1.42
CA ASP A 68 -8.66 -0.29 -0.03
C ASP A 68 -7.29 -0.06 -0.70
N GLU A 69 -6.46 0.80 -0.10
CA GLU A 69 -5.10 1.09 -0.59
C GLU A 69 -4.19 -0.15 -0.54
N ALA A 70 -4.36 -1.00 0.48
CA ALA A 70 -3.65 -2.27 0.60
C ALA A 70 -4.12 -3.31 -0.45
N GLN A 71 -5.43 -3.40 -0.69
CA GLN A 71 -5.96 -4.28 -1.74
C GLN A 71 -5.47 -3.86 -3.13
N GLN A 72 -5.38 -2.55 -3.39
CA GLN A 72 -4.81 -2.05 -4.63
C GLN A 72 -3.36 -2.50 -4.79
N LEU A 73 -2.54 -2.38 -3.73
CA LEU A 73 -1.14 -2.84 -3.77
C LEU A 73 -1.05 -4.35 -4.07
N VAL A 74 -1.90 -5.16 -3.43
CA VAL A 74 -1.97 -6.62 -3.72
C VAL A 74 -2.34 -6.88 -5.19
N SER A 75 -3.25 -6.09 -5.75
CA SER A 75 -3.65 -6.21 -7.17
C SER A 75 -2.51 -5.86 -8.12
N GLU A 76 -1.74 -4.82 -7.80
CA GLU A 76 -0.55 -4.41 -8.57
C GLU A 76 0.52 -5.51 -8.55
N VAL A 77 0.82 -6.07 -7.37
CA VAL A 77 1.75 -7.21 -7.22
C VAL A 77 1.29 -8.41 -8.04
N LYS A 78 0.01 -8.80 -7.95
CA LYS A 78 -0.54 -9.92 -8.73
C LYS A 78 -0.41 -9.70 -10.24
N THR A 79 -0.64 -8.47 -10.68
CA THR A 79 -0.54 -8.09 -12.09
C THR A 79 0.90 -8.20 -12.58
N ASP A 80 1.86 -7.72 -11.78
CA ASP A 80 3.28 -7.79 -12.11
C ASP A 80 3.78 -9.24 -12.18
N VAL A 81 3.46 -10.06 -11.19
CA VAL A 81 3.80 -11.49 -11.18
C VAL A 81 3.20 -12.20 -12.40
N LYS A 82 1.92 -11.93 -12.73
CA LYS A 82 1.27 -12.54 -13.91
C LYS A 82 1.97 -12.14 -15.20
N LYS A 83 2.34 -10.87 -15.36
CA LYS A 83 3.07 -10.39 -16.54
C LYS A 83 4.44 -11.07 -16.67
N GLU A 84 5.15 -11.20 -15.57
CA GLU A 84 6.47 -11.83 -15.54
C GLU A 84 6.40 -13.31 -15.93
N LEU A 85 5.43 -14.06 -15.38
CA LEU A 85 5.18 -15.45 -15.78
C LEU A 85 4.87 -15.56 -17.28
N ILE A 86 3.96 -14.74 -17.81
CA ILE A 86 3.64 -14.72 -19.25
C ILE A 86 4.89 -14.42 -20.08
N ASN A 87 5.74 -13.51 -19.63
CA ASN A 87 6.99 -13.19 -20.32
C ASN A 87 7.97 -14.36 -20.34
N ILE A 88 8.10 -15.11 -19.24
CA ILE A 88 8.91 -16.34 -19.17
C ILE A 88 8.38 -17.39 -20.16
N PHE A 89 7.07 -17.65 -20.17
CA PHE A 89 6.47 -18.62 -21.10
C PHE A 89 6.68 -18.22 -22.57
N LYS A 90 6.52 -16.93 -22.91
CA LYS A 90 6.81 -16.42 -24.25
C LYS A 90 8.29 -16.58 -24.63
N LYS A 91 9.22 -16.28 -23.72
CA LYS A 91 10.67 -16.42 -23.96
C LYS A 91 11.10 -17.87 -24.14
N THR A 92 10.42 -18.80 -23.49
CA THR A 92 10.69 -20.26 -23.56
C THR A 92 9.99 -20.96 -24.74
N GLY A 93 9.22 -20.22 -25.56
CA GLY A 93 8.54 -20.77 -26.74
C GLY A 93 7.25 -21.55 -26.43
N ILE A 94 6.79 -21.51 -25.17
CA ILE A 94 5.54 -22.14 -24.74
C ILE A 94 4.39 -21.15 -24.95
N ASN A 95 3.53 -21.43 -25.92
CA ASN A 95 2.36 -20.60 -26.22
C ASN A 95 1.17 -21.07 -25.38
N ILE A 96 0.85 -20.33 -24.31
CA ILE A 96 -0.30 -20.63 -23.45
C ILE A 96 -1.55 -20.08 -24.14
N LYS A 97 -2.43 -20.97 -24.62
CA LYS A 97 -3.75 -20.62 -25.13
C LYS A 97 -4.73 -20.33 -23.99
#